data_AF-A0A7Y3GHV3-F1
#
_entry.id   AF-A0A7Y3GHV3-F1
#
_cell.length_a   1.000
_cell.length_b   1.000
_cell.length_c   1.000
_cell.angle_alpha   90.00
_cell.angle_beta   90.00
_cell.angle_gamma   90.00
#
_symmetry.space_group_name_H-M   'P 1'
#
loop_
_entity.id
_entity.type
_entity.pdbx_description
1 polymer ?
#
loop_
_entity_poly.entity_id
_entity_poly.type
_entity_poly.pdbx_seq_one_letter_code
_entity_poly.pdbx_strand_id
1 'polypeptide(L)'
;MTSKRFSSEDDLAPIPFDESVCLRALEMKKSGLAWRPHVGCFVWDPDEFIKPASPFPGRIYFILSLARFIEIFETIEQVAEKLVWLPTWHQARLVCRQLGITDEVIVQGRQRDHALLPVEELLHIYGLIVEALKQRNT
;
A
#
# COMPACT_ATOMS: atom_id res chain seq x y z
N MET A 1 -9.95 -10.26 28.59
CA MET A 1 -10.64 -9.97 27.31
C MET A 1 -9.88 -10.67 26.21
N THR A 2 -10.48 -11.67 25.58
CA THR A 2 -9.89 -12.36 24.42
C THR A 2 -10.13 -11.49 23.20
N SER A 3 -9.08 -10.93 22.60
CA SER A 3 -9.17 -10.14 21.37
C SER A 3 -9.67 -11.04 20.24
N LYS A 4 -10.85 -10.73 19.68
CA LYS A 4 -11.37 -11.38 18.45
C LYS A 4 -10.46 -10.98 17.30
N ARG A 5 -9.91 -11.97 16.58
CA ARG A 5 -9.16 -11.74 15.34
C ARG A 5 -10.12 -11.53 14.17
N PHE A 6 -9.69 -10.78 13.16
CA PHE A 6 -10.45 -10.60 11.92
C PHE A 6 -10.70 -11.94 11.22
N SER A 7 -11.94 -12.19 10.82
CA SER A 7 -12.37 -13.32 9.98
C SER A 7 -12.91 -12.77 8.67
N SER A 8 -12.34 -13.17 7.52
CA SER A 8 -12.85 -12.74 6.21
C SER A 8 -14.24 -13.28 5.88
N GLU A 9 -14.69 -14.32 6.57
CA GLU A 9 -16.02 -14.92 6.39
C GLU A 9 -17.10 -14.12 7.13
N ASP A 10 -16.76 -13.51 8.27
CA ASP A 10 -17.75 -12.92 9.19
C ASP A 10 -17.61 -11.39 9.34
N ASP A 11 -16.44 -10.82 9.07
CA ASP A 11 -16.13 -9.41 9.34
C ASP A 11 -15.97 -8.63 8.03
N LEU A 12 -16.51 -7.40 8.00
CA LEU A 12 -16.26 -6.46 6.90
C LEU A 12 -14.82 -5.97 6.97
N ALA A 13 -14.08 -6.11 5.86
CA ALA A 13 -12.68 -5.68 5.80
C ALA A 13 -12.56 -4.19 6.13
N PRO A 14 -11.73 -3.81 7.13
CA PRO A 14 -11.60 -2.42 7.55
C PRO A 14 -10.78 -1.57 6.58
N ILE A 15 -10.17 -2.21 5.56
CA ILE A 15 -9.30 -1.59 4.56
C ILE A 15 -9.59 -2.20 3.18
N PRO A 16 -9.44 -1.44 2.08
CA PRO A 16 -9.71 -1.91 0.73
C PRO A 16 -8.50 -2.66 0.12
N PHE A 17 -7.56 -3.15 0.94
CA PHE A 17 -6.33 -3.76 0.43
C PHE A 17 -6.50 -5.26 0.30
N ASP A 18 -6.77 -5.70 -0.92
CA ASP A 18 -6.72 -7.11 -1.29
C ASP A 18 -5.34 -7.48 -1.88
N GLU A 19 -5.21 -8.74 -2.29
CA GLU A 19 -3.99 -9.26 -2.91
C GLU A 19 -3.58 -8.45 -4.15
N SER A 20 -4.53 -8.02 -4.99
CA SER A 20 -4.24 -7.28 -6.21
C SER A 20 -3.63 -5.91 -5.91
N VAL A 21 -4.12 -5.23 -4.87
CA VAL A 21 -3.56 -3.96 -4.39
C VAL A 21 -2.15 -4.18 -3.84
N CYS A 22 -1.94 -5.24 -3.06
CA CYS A 22 -0.64 -5.57 -2.50
C CYS A 22 0.42 -5.85 -3.58
N LEU A 23 0.07 -6.64 -4.60
CA LEU A 23 0.93 -6.94 -5.74
C LEU A 23 1.24 -5.69 -6.55
N ARG A 24 0.25 -4.81 -6.76
CA ARG A 24 0.47 -3.55 -7.48
C ARG A 24 1.37 -2.59 -6.68
N ALA A 25 1.25 -2.55 -5.36
CA ALA A 25 2.15 -1.78 -4.52
C ALA A 25 3.59 -2.31 -4.55
N LEU A 26 3.76 -3.62 -4.61
CA LEU A 26 5.07 -4.23 -4.82
C LEU A 26 5.66 -3.82 -6.18
N GLU A 27 4.84 -3.71 -7.23
CA GLU A 27 5.28 -3.19 -8.52
C GLU A 27 5.74 -1.73 -8.42
N MET A 28 5.04 -0.86 -7.67
CA MET A 28 5.50 0.51 -7.42
C MET A 28 6.88 0.54 -6.76
N LYS A 29 7.08 -0.27 -5.72
CA LYS A 29 8.37 -0.41 -5.03
C LYS A 29 9.47 -0.88 -5.99
N LYS A 30 9.22 -1.93 -6.77
CA LYS A 30 10.17 -2.46 -7.77
C LYS A 30 10.48 -1.45 -8.88
N SER A 31 9.54 -0.56 -9.17
CA SER A 31 9.71 0.53 -10.14
C SER A 31 10.47 1.73 -9.55
N GLY A 32 10.91 1.66 -8.29
CA GLY A 32 11.73 2.69 -7.66
C GLY A 32 10.95 3.75 -6.88
N LEU A 33 9.71 3.47 -6.47
CA LEU A 33 8.98 4.36 -5.57
C LEU A 33 9.77 4.49 -4.25
N ALA A 34 10.38 5.66 -4.05
CA ALA A 34 11.06 5.97 -2.80
C ALA A 34 10.03 6.11 -1.68
N TRP A 35 10.22 5.35 -0.61
CA TRP A 35 9.42 5.44 0.60
C TRP A 35 10.30 5.31 1.84
N ARG A 36 10.04 6.16 2.83
CA ARG A 36 10.65 6.07 4.15
C ARG A 36 9.59 5.67 5.18
N PRO A 37 9.74 4.52 5.86
CA PRO A 37 8.79 4.06 6.87
C PRO A 37 8.52 5.10 7.95
N HIS A 38 7.25 5.31 8.28
CA HIS A 38 6.81 6.22 9.34
C HIS A 38 5.45 5.78 9.92
N VAL A 39 5.14 6.29 11.10
CA VAL A 39 3.86 6.03 11.79
C VAL A 39 2.71 6.49 10.90
N GLY A 40 1.63 5.70 10.85
CA GLY A 40 0.47 5.98 9.99
C GLY A 40 0.51 5.32 8.61
N CYS A 41 1.55 4.54 8.30
CA CYS A 41 1.60 3.74 7.07
C CYS A 41 0.96 2.37 7.24
N PHE A 42 0.22 1.92 6.23
CA PHE A 42 -0.05 0.51 6.04
C PHE A 42 1.11 -0.13 5.27
N VAL A 43 1.45 -1.35 5.64
CA VAL A 43 2.56 -2.11 5.04
C VAL A 43 2.15 -3.56 4.85
N TRP A 44 2.58 -4.16 3.75
CA TRP A 44 2.42 -5.58 3.49
C TRP A 44 3.74 -6.31 3.74
N ASP A 45 3.66 -7.44 4.44
CA ASP A 45 4.77 -8.35 4.74
C ASP A 45 4.63 -9.66 3.93
N PRO A 46 5.04 -9.66 2.65
CA PRO A 46 4.85 -10.81 1.76
C PRO A 46 5.67 -12.04 2.17
N ASP A 47 6.81 -11.81 2.82
CA ASP A 47 7.79 -12.86 3.18
C ASP A 47 7.67 -13.32 4.64
N GLU A 48 6.63 -12.88 5.35
CA GLU A 48 6.29 -13.27 6.71
C GLU A 48 7.37 -13.00 7.78
N PHE A 49 8.13 -11.90 7.65
CA PHE A 49 9.13 -11.52 8.66
C PHE A 49 8.49 -11.22 10.03
N ILE A 50 7.26 -10.71 10.05
CA ILE A 50 6.53 -10.37 11.27
C ILE A 50 5.80 -11.61 11.79
N LYS A 51 6.37 -12.22 12.83
CA LYS A 51 5.84 -13.44 13.46
C LYS A 51 4.42 -13.26 14.04
N PRO A 52 4.10 -12.18 14.77
CA PRO A 52 2.74 -11.98 15.24
C PRO A 52 1.75 -11.90 14.07
N ALA A 53 0.61 -12.58 14.22
CA ALA A 53 -0.48 -12.49 13.26
C ALA A 53 -0.92 -11.02 13.09
N SER A 54 -1.23 -10.65 11.86
CA SER A 54 -1.75 -9.32 11.58
C SER A 54 -3.20 -9.16 12.10
N PRO A 55 -3.57 -7.97 12.61
CA PRO A 55 -4.97 -7.62 12.85
C PRO A 55 -5.78 -7.40 11.56
N PHE A 56 -5.12 -7.27 10.41
CA PHE A 56 -5.73 -7.14 9.08
C PHE A 56 -5.51 -8.43 8.26
N PRO A 57 -6.38 -8.73 7.28
CA PRO A 57 -6.15 -9.84 6.37
C PRO A 57 -4.87 -9.66 5.54
N GLY A 58 -4.33 -10.76 5.01
CA GLY A 58 -3.25 -10.72 4.01
C GLY A 58 -1.88 -10.25 4.51
N ARG A 59 -1.59 -10.39 5.82
CA ARG A 59 -0.32 -9.94 6.44
C ARG A 59 -0.05 -8.45 6.25
N ILE A 60 -1.10 -7.65 6.29
CA ILE A 60 -1.02 -6.20 6.21
C ILE A 60 -0.91 -5.64 7.62
N TYR A 61 0.06 -4.79 7.93
CA TYR A 61 0.21 -4.19 9.26
C TYR A 61 0.04 -2.68 9.15
N PHE A 62 -0.37 -2.05 10.25
CA PHE A 62 -0.37 -0.60 10.39
C PHE A 62 0.76 -0.20 11.34
N ILE A 63 1.63 0.73 10.91
CA ILE A 63 2.73 1.21 11.73
C ILE A 63 2.18 2.16 12.80
N LEU A 64 1.86 1.60 13.97
CA LEU A 64 1.50 2.37 15.18
C LEU A 64 2.74 2.91 15.91
N SER A 65 3.82 2.14 15.92
CA SER A 65 5.09 2.49 16.54
C SER A 65 6.22 2.05 15.61
N LEU A 66 6.94 3.01 15.04
CA LEU A 66 8.09 2.69 14.19
C LEU A 66 9.20 1.99 14.98
N ALA A 67 9.36 2.32 16.28
CA ALA A 67 10.33 1.66 17.15
C ALA A 67 10.10 0.14 17.21
N ARG A 68 8.84 -0.31 17.26
CA ARG A 68 8.52 -1.75 17.27
C ARG A 68 8.91 -2.46 15.98
N PHE A 69 8.79 -1.78 14.84
CA PHE A 69 9.25 -2.32 13.57
C PHE A 69 10.78 -2.34 13.52
N ILE A 70 11.45 -1.30 14.00
CA ILE A 70 12.93 -1.27 14.10
C ILE A 70 13.45 -2.38 15.02
N GLU A 71 12.77 -2.74 16.11
CA GLU A 71 13.15 -3.91 16.93
C GLU A 71 13.12 -5.23 16.15
N ILE A 72 12.25 -5.37 15.16
CA ILE A 72 12.08 -6.58 14.35
C ILE A 72 13.08 -6.60 13.17
N PHE A 73 13.29 -5.45 12.55
CA PHE A 73 14.03 -5.30 11.30
C PHE A 73 15.42 -4.67 11.48
N GLU A 74 15.79 -4.30 12.71
CA GLU A 74 17.04 -3.65 13.14
C GLU A 74 17.22 -2.19 12.68
N THR A 75 16.84 -1.85 11.45
CA THR A 75 17.01 -0.50 10.88
C THR A 75 15.78 -0.06 10.09
N ILE A 76 15.62 1.26 9.90
CA ILE A 76 14.54 1.80 9.08
C ILE A 76 14.70 1.43 7.60
N GLU A 77 15.93 1.29 7.13
CA GLU A 77 16.26 0.82 5.78
C GLU A 77 15.79 -0.62 5.57
N GLN A 78 16.03 -1.50 6.55
CA GLN A 78 15.56 -2.88 6.50
C GLN A 78 14.03 -2.99 6.55
N VAL A 79 13.34 -2.08 7.26
CA VAL A 79 11.86 -1.99 7.20
C VAL A 79 11.42 -1.64 5.78
N ALA A 80 12.05 -0.64 5.15
CA ALA A 80 11.72 -0.23 3.79
C ALA A 80 12.03 -1.32 2.75
N GLU A 81 13.12 -2.06 2.95
CA GLU A 81 13.57 -3.13 2.08
C GLU A 81 12.68 -4.37 2.17
N LYS A 82 12.26 -4.77 3.36
CA LYS A 82 11.50 -6.01 3.57
C LYS A 82 10.00 -5.84 3.46
N LEU A 83 9.47 -4.65 3.78
CA LEU A 83 8.04 -4.38 3.71
C LEU A 83 7.65 -3.59 2.47
N VAL A 84 6.41 -3.76 2.03
CA VAL A 84 5.84 -3.00 0.91
C VAL A 84 4.89 -1.96 1.47
N TRP A 85 5.12 -0.68 1.19
CA TRP A 85 4.17 0.37 1.57
C TRP A 85 2.87 0.22 0.79
N LEU A 86 1.74 0.31 1.49
CA LEU A 86 0.39 0.37 0.91
C LEU A 86 -0.19 1.78 1.14
N PRO A 87 0.08 2.74 0.23
CA PRO A 87 -0.52 4.08 0.33
C PRO A 87 -2.05 4.01 0.33
N THR A 88 -2.70 4.65 1.29
CA THR A 88 -4.15 4.89 1.20
C THR A 88 -4.49 5.71 -0.06
N TRP A 89 -5.76 5.77 -0.46
CA TRP A 89 -6.19 6.60 -1.60
C TRP A 89 -5.65 8.04 -1.53
N HIS A 90 -5.72 8.66 -0.36
CA HIS A 90 -5.20 10.02 -0.16
C HIS A 90 -3.67 10.07 -0.33
N GLN A 91 -2.93 9.13 0.27
CA GLN A 91 -1.47 9.07 0.13
C GLN A 91 -1.05 8.80 -1.31
N ALA A 92 -1.74 7.92 -2.03
CA ALA A 92 -1.48 7.60 -3.43
C ALA A 92 -1.63 8.85 -4.32
N ARG A 93 -2.67 9.66 -4.08
CA ARG A 93 -2.85 10.94 -4.80
C ARG A 93 -1.75 11.96 -4.49
N LEU A 94 -1.24 11.99 -3.26
CA LEU A 94 -0.08 12.83 -2.94
C LEU A 94 1.17 12.36 -3.70
N VAL A 95 1.39 11.05 -3.82
CA VAL A 95 2.46 10.48 -4.66
C VAL A 95 2.29 10.89 -6.12
N CYS A 96 1.08 10.79 -6.69
CA CYS A 96 0.80 11.26 -8.04
C CYS A 96 1.20 12.72 -8.26
N ARG A 97 0.84 13.62 -7.32
CA ARG A 97 1.21 15.04 -7.38
C ARG A 97 2.72 15.24 -7.33
N GLN A 98 3.43 14.50 -6.48
CA GLN A 98 4.91 14.54 -6.44
C GLN A 98 5.54 14.03 -7.74
N LEU A 99 4.87 13.12 -8.43
CA LEU A 99 5.29 12.60 -9.74
C LEU A 99 4.86 13.48 -10.92
N GLY A 100 4.13 14.58 -10.69
CA GLY A 100 3.61 15.45 -11.74
C GLY A 100 2.40 14.89 -12.50
N ILE A 101 1.77 13.83 -11.98
CA ILE A 101 0.51 13.29 -12.53
C ILE A 101 -0.63 14.20 -12.07
N THR A 102 -1.36 14.78 -13.02
CA THR A 102 -2.45 15.71 -12.72
C THR A 102 -3.77 14.99 -12.43
N ASP A 103 -4.70 15.70 -11.80
CA ASP A 103 -6.03 15.16 -11.49
C ASP A 103 -6.81 14.81 -12.77
N GLU A 104 -6.57 15.52 -13.88
CA GLU A 104 -7.18 15.20 -15.17
C GLU A 104 -6.77 13.82 -15.68
N VAL A 105 -5.50 13.43 -15.53
CA VAL A 105 -5.01 12.09 -15.94
C VAL A 105 -5.67 10.99 -15.10
N ILE A 106 -5.83 11.23 -13.79
CA ILE A 106 -6.48 10.30 -12.86
C ILE A 106 -7.97 10.14 -13.21
N VAL A 107 -8.64 11.22 -13.66
CA VAL A 107 -10.06 11.19 -14.04
C VAL A 107 -10.26 10.63 -15.46
N GLN A 108 -9.35 10.88 -16.40
CA GLN A 108 -9.44 10.41 -17.79
C GLN A 108 -9.38 8.89 -17.94
N GLY A 109 -8.74 8.19 -16.99
CA GLY A 109 -8.74 6.72 -16.95
C GLY A 109 -10.06 6.10 -16.48
N ARG A 110 -11.03 6.90 -16.02
CA ARG A 110 -12.37 6.40 -15.67
C ARG A 110 -13.14 6.11 -16.97
N GLN A 111 -13.51 4.84 -17.19
CA GLN A 111 -14.49 4.52 -18.23
C GLN A 111 -15.79 5.28 -17.92
N ARG A 112 -16.36 5.94 -18.93
CA ARG A 112 -17.32 7.05 -18.79
C ARG A 112 -18.65 6.72 -18.08
N ASP A 113 -18.97 5.45 -17.78
CA ASP A 113 -20.32 5.07 -17.34
C ASP A 113 -20.42 4.30 -16.00
N HIS A 114 -19.32 4.00 -15.30
CA HIS A 114 -19.40 3.33 -14.00
C HIS A 114 -18.47 3.95 -12.94
N ALA A 115 -19.02 4.19 -11.74
CA ALA A 115 -18.22 4.50 -10.57
C ALA A 115 -17.36 3.28 -10.23
N LEU A 116 -16.03 3.43 -10.30
CA LEU A 116 -15.09 2.39 -9.90
C LEU A 116 -15.31 2.05 -8.42
N LEU A 117 -15.24 0.76 -8.09
CA LEU A 117 -15.15 0.32 -6.71
C LEU A 117 -13.86 0.88 -6.08
N PRO A 118 -13.80 1.09 -4.75
CA PRO A 118 -12.63 1.68 -4.10
C PRO A 118 -11.30 0.98 -4.42
N VAL A 119 -11.32 -0.36 -4.58
CA VAL A 119 -10.17 -1.17 -5.00
C VAL A 119 -9.72 -0.82 -6.41
N GLU A 120 -10.66 -0.77 -7.36
CA GLU A 120 -10.37 -0.50 -8.78
C GLU A 120 -9.79 0.91 -8.96
N GLU A 121 -10.31 1.88 -8.21
CA GLU A 121 -9.77 3.24 -8.21
C GLU A 121 -8.32 3.26 -7.69
N LEU A 122 -8.05 2.55 -6.59
CA LEU A 122 -6.70 2.47 -6.03
C LEU A 122 -5.72 1.76 -6.98
N LEU A 123 -6.15 0.66 -7.61
CA LEU A 123 -5.37 -0.05 -8.63
C LEU A 123 -5.04 0.84 -9.82
N HIS A 124 -6.01 1.64 -10.28
CA HIS A 124 -5.80 2.60 -11.36
C HIS A 124 -4.73 3.64 -10.96
N ILE A 125 -4.86 4.24 -9.77
CA ILE A 125 -3.90 5.24 -9.27
C ILE A 125 -2.49 4.63 -9.14
N TYR A 126 -2.37 3.44 -8.56
CA TYR A 126 -1.09 2.76 -8.45
C TYR A 126 -0.48 2.41 -9.81
N GLY A 127 -1.30 2.04 -10.79
CA GLY A 127 -0.87 1.83 -12.17
C GLY A 127 -0.26 3.09 -12.79
N LEU A 128 -0.89 4.26 -12.60
CA LEU A 128 -0.33 5.53 -13.07
C LEU A 128 1.02 5.85 -12.40
N ILE A 129 1.17 5.55 -11.11
CA ILE A 129 2.43 5.73 -10.38
C ILE A 129 3.53 4.83 -10.97
N VAL A 130 3.22 3.55 -11.21
CA VAL A 130 4.17 2.61 -11.84
C VAL A 130 4.65 3.14 -13.19
N GLU A 131 3.74 3.54 -14.07
CA GLU A 131 4.10 4.01 -15.41
C GLU A 131 4.96 5.27 -15.36
N ALA A 132 4.62 6.23 -14.49
CA ALA A 132 5.43 7.43 -14.30
C ALA A 132 6.84 7.12 -13.75
N LEU A 133 6.98 6.13 -12.87
CA LEU A 133 8.28 5.70 -12.36
C LEU A 133 9.12 4.99 -13.42
N LYS A 134 8.53 4.09 -14.21
CA LYS A 134 9.20 3.41 -15.32
C LYS A 134 9.74 4.41 -16.36
N GLN A 135 8.94 5.43 -16.70
CA GLN A 135 9.36 6.50 -17.63
C GLN A 135 10.54 7.34 -17.12
N ARG A 136 10.72 7.48 -15.81
CA ARG A 136 11.84 8.23 -15.21
C ARG A 136 13.14 7.44 -15.12
N ASN A 137 13.03 6.11 -15.15
CA ASN A 137 14.17 5.19 -15.05
C ASN A 137 14.66 4.70 -16.42
N THR A 138 14.05 5.17 -17.52
CA THR A 138 14.46 4.90 -18.91
C THR A 138 15.29 6.08 -19.41
#